data_AF-A0A812M5Z5-F1
#
_entry.id   AF-A0A812M5Z5-F1
#
_cell.length_a   1.000
_cell.length_b   1.000
_cell.length_c   1.000
_cell.angle_alpha   90.00
_cell.angle_beta   90.00
_cell.angle_gamma   90.00
#
_symmetry.space_group_name_H-M   'P 1'
#
loop_
_entity.id
_entity.type
_entity.pdbx_description
1 polymer ?
#
loop_
_entity_poly.entity_id
_entity_poly.type
_entity_poly.pdbx_seq_one_letter_code
_entity_poly.pdbx_strand_id
1 'polypeptide(L)'
;MKHHHELLIQRLDRQDLLLSQSTMEPSMVTPSVVETPPVLSPKSFDALNAAASAALSATAASRGHKDAVQVTLRSYTEEDTQLRSDADYIDSVTIRRRFSDQQKTTEHCSHTRRLEGVKAPLSTRIVHHPAFDIFFAVIVLANAIYIGFDIQWVLDGGGARPVSYTVCHYTFSVFFLAELILRLAASRCRYYCSDDWGWALLDTLIVATSWWDIFVEVAEALLQDDRWDSISGLSTLKAMRIVRLTRVLKTAHFIRIFRFIMALRMLVQSILHTVKALFWALLLLGLIVYVFAILFSQAVYDYVSDPANPALPEEAQEAAVRYFGTLIRSMIALFMSITGGVSWEEVIDPLMYVSGFWEGCFLFFIAFSYLAVLNVVTAVFCQSAIESAQGDHATVVQNLLDNKEQHLDKLRTLFEQIGEQSAGGITFRTFEDKIRSPAVRQYFETLGLDVWDPWAFFKLLDADAGGVVELEEFFMGCLRFSGEATAMEVGQLAADQRWLIRSQGRFQKLMENELSKMRENFASLANAFCSLTGGVCSNEL
;
A
#
# COMPACT_ATOMS: atom_id res chain seq x y z
N MET A 1 13.29 34.62 -0.60
CA MET A 1 12.64 33.42 -0.05
C MET A 1 11.21 33.23 -0.56
N LYS A 2 10.20 34.07 -0.26
CA LYS A 2 8.84 33.91 -0.84
C LYS A 2 8.81 33.83 -2.38
N HIS A 3 9.58 34.69 -3.04
CA HIS A 3 9.71 34.69 -4.49
C HIS A 3 10.38 33.41 -5.05
N HIS A 4 11.23 32.75 -4.27
CA HIS A 4 11.91 31.51 -4.67
C HIS A 4 10.99 30.30 -4.50
N HIS A 5 10.15 30.33 -3.46
CA HIS A 5 9.09 29.35 -3.23
C HIS A 5 8.00 29.42 -4.32
N GLU A 6 7.60 30.63 -4.75
CA GLU A 6 6.68 30.81 -5.87
C GLU A 6 7.26 30.33 -7.21
N LEU A 7 8.57 30.52 -7.43
CA LEU A 7 9.26 30.02 -8.62
C LEU A 7 9.40 28.50 -8.64
N LEU A 8 9.56 27.86 -7.48
CA LEU A 8 9.58 26.40 -7.36
C LEU A 8 8.19 25.80 -7.66
N ILE A 9 7.13 26.38 -7.10
CA ILE A 9 5.74 25.95 -7.36
C ILE A 9 5.40 26.11 -8.85
N GLN A 10 5.79 27.23 -9.48
CA GLN A 10 5.58 27.44 -10.91
C GLN A 10 6.31 26.42 -11.81
N ARG A 11 7.47 25.93 -11.37
CA ARG A 11 8.24 24.92 -12.13
C ARG A 11 7.65 23.53 -11.99
N LEU A 12 7.14 23.20 -10.81
CA LEU A 12 6.44 21.93 -10.53
C LEU A 12 5.11 21.84 -11.30
N ASP A 13 4.29 22.90 -11.27
CA ASP A 13 3.04 22.97 -12.04
C ASP A 13 3.30 22.80 -13.54
N ARG A 14 4.43 23.32 -14.03
CA ARG A 14 4.83 23.18 -15.44
C ARG A 14 5.24 21.75 -15.79
N GLN A 15 5.82 20.99 -14.85
CA GLN A 15 6.15 19.57 -15.07
C GLN A 15 4.89 18.70 -15.06
N ASP A 16 3.93 18.95 -14.16
CA ASP A 16 2.64 18.24 -14.15
C ASP A 16 1.84 18.50 -15.44
N LEU A 17 1.91 19.71 -15.98
CA LEU A 17 1.26 20.04 -17.26
C LEU A 17 1.90 19.29 -18.44
N LEU A 18 3.22 19.05 -18.42
CA LEU A 18 3.92 18.25 -19.44
C LEU A 18 3.64 16.75 -19.30
N LEU A 19 3.49 16.24 -18.07
CA LEU A 19 3.11 14.86 -17.80
C LEU A 19 1.65 14.58 -18.19
N SER A 20 0.75 15.55 -17.98
CA SER A 20 -0.65 15.41 -18.42
C SER A 20 -0.80 15.44 -19.94
N GLN A 21 0.00 16.23 -20.65
CA GLN A 21 0.02 16.27 -22.13
C GLN A 21 0.56 14.99 -22.76
N SER A 22 1.47 14.26 -22.11
CA SER A 22 1.94 12.96 -22.62
C SER A 22 0.92 11.84 -22.45
N THR A 23 -0.08 12.01 -21.57
CA THR A 23 -1.16 11.04 -21.35
C THR A 23 -2.39 11.22 -22.25
N MET A 24 -2.45 12.27 -23.07
CA MET A 24 -3.56 12.53 -23.99
C MET A 24 -3.09 12.72 -25.44
N GLU A 25 -2.79 11.63 -26.15
CA GLU A 25 -3.03 11.54 -27.61
C GLU A 25 -2.91 10.09 -28.12
N PRO A 26 -4.01 9.42 -28.53
CA PRO A 26 -3.94 8.20 -29.31
C PRO A 26 -3.92 8.57 -30.80
N SER A 27 -2.74 8.79 -31.38
CA SER A 27 -2.63 8.94 -32.83
C SER A 27 -2.73 7.58 -33.52
N MET A 28 -3.84 7.37 -34.24
CA MET A 28 -4.04 6.23 -35.15
C MET A 28 -2.91 6.14 -36.17
N VAL A 29 -2.05 5.13 -36.02
CA VAL A 29 -1.21 4.62 -37.11
C VAL A 29 -1.54 3.14 -37.27
N THR A 30 -2.14 2.80 -38.40
CA THR A 30 -2.43 1.42 -38.81
C THR A 30 -1.13 0.61 -38.87
N PRO A 31 -1.01 -0.56 -38.20
CA PRO A 31 0.16 -1.40 -38.34
C PRO A 31 0.05 -2.24 -39.62
N SER A 32 1.03 -2.07 -40.51
CA SER A 32 1.31 -3.00 -41.60
C SER A 32 1.75 -4.35 -41.00
N VAL A 33 1.13 -5.41 -41.49
CA VAL A 33 1.43 -6.82 -41.18
C VAL A 33 2.93 -7.07 -41.34
N VAL A 34 3.61 -7.37 -40.24
CA VAL A 34 4.94 -7.99 -40.21
C VAL A 34 4.73 -9.36 -39.59
N GLU A 35 5.06 -10.40 -40.35
CA GLU A 35 4.98 -11.80 -39.94
C GLU A 35 5.75 -12.04 -38.63
N THR A 36 5.05 -12.55 -37.63
CA THR A 36 5.63 -13.04 -36.38
C THR A 36 6.42 -14.32 -36.64
N PRO A 37 7.71 -14.43 -36.24
CA PRO A 37 8.38 -15.72 -36.18
C PRO A 37 7.79 -16.57 -35.04
N PRO A 38 7.92 -17.91 -35.10
CA PRO A 38 7.19 -18.80 -34.21
C PRO A 38 7.66 -18.66 -32.76
N VAL A 39 6.69 -18.65 -31.84
CA VAL A 39 6.91 -18.66 -30.39
C VAL A 39 7.56 -19.98 -29.98
N LEU A 40 8.81 -19.92 -29.54
CA LEU A 40 9.55 -21.04 -28.97
C LEU A 40 9.08 -21.30 -27.53
N SER A 41 8.72 -22.55 -27.23
CA SER A 41 8.25 -22.97 -25.90
C SER A 41 9.36 -22.94 -24.83
N PRO A 42 9.03 -22.78 -23.53
CA PRO A 42 9.99 -22.57 -22.45
C PRO A 42 11.10 -23.64 -22.35
N LYS A 43 10.80 -24.89 -22.73
CA LYS A 43 11.77 -26.00 -22.68
C LYS A 43 12.91 -25.89 -23.71
N SER A 44 12.74 -25.08 -24.75
CA SER A 44 13.78 -24.86 -25.76
C SER A 44 14.80 -23.79 -25.36
N PHE A 45 14.44 -22.91 -24.41
CA PHE A 45 15.33 -21.86 -23.90
C PHE A 45 16.38 -22.42 -22.94
N ASP A 46 15.97 -23.37 -22.09
CA ASP A 46 16.89 -24.06 -21.17
C ASP A 46 17.89 -24.96 -21.90
N ALA A 47 17.48 -25.60 -22.99
CA ALA A 47 18.37 -26.40 -23.83
C ALA A 47 19.40 -25.54 -24.58
N LEU A 48 19.01 -24.33 -25.02
CA LEU A 48 19.92 -23.39 -25.68
C LEU A 48 20.94 -22.79 -24.69
N ASN A 49 20.50 -22.49 -23.46
CA ASN A 49 21.38 -22.01 -22.40
C ASN A 49 22.34 -23.11 -21.89
N ALA A 50 21.88 -24.36 -21.80
CA ALA A 50 22.74 -25.49 -21.48
C ALA A 50 23.80 -25.75 -22.57
N ALA A 51 23.42 -25.64 -23.85
CA ALA A 51 24.35 -25.76 -24.97
C ALA A 51 25.35 -24.58 -25.03
N ALA A 52 24.91 -23.35 -24.74
CA ALA A 52 25.79 -22.18 -24.65
C ALA A 52 26.78 -22.28 -23.47
N SER A 53 26.32 -22.76 -22.31
CA SER A 53 27.16 -23.01 -21.14
C SER A 53 28.17 -24.14 -21.38
N ALA A 54 27.78 -25.20 -22.10
CA ALA A 54 28.68 -26.29 -22.47
C ALA A 54 29.73 -25.85 -23.51
N ALA A 55 29.35 -24.99 -24.47
CA ALA A 55 30.27 -24.42 -25.45
C ALA A 55 31.32 -23.51 -24.79
N LEU A 56 30.91 -22.66 -23.83
CA LEU A 56 31.80 -21.82 -23.03
C LEU A 56 32.77 -22.65 -22.15
N SER A 57 32.29 -23.78 -21.62
CA SER A 57 33.11 -24.70 -20.82
C SER A 57 34.16 -25.44 -21.66
N ALA A 58 33.81 -25.83 -22.89
CA ALA A 58 34.71 -26.54 -23.80
C ALA A 58 35.80 -25.63 -24.39
N THR A 59 35.57 -24.32 -24.52
CA THR A 59 36.60 -23.38 -25.00
C THR A 59 37.63 -23.02 -23.91
N ALA A 60 37.31 -23.23 -22.63
CA ALA A 60 38.22 -22.97 -21.52
C ALA A 60 39.29 -24.06 -21.31
N ALA A 61 39.13 -25.25 -21.90
CA ALA A 61 40.01 -26.41 -21.65
C ALA A 61 41.24 -26.51 -22.57
N SER A 62 41.44 -25.61 -23.53
CA SER A 62 42.46 -25.77 -24.59
C SER A 62 43.66 -24.82 -24.54
N ARG A 63 43.78 -23.89 -23.57
CA ARG A 63 44.97 -23.04 -23.47
C ARG A 63 45.43 -22.86 -22.03
N GLY A 64 46.44 -23.65 -21.66
CA GLY A 64 47.21 -23.44 -20.44
C GLY A 64 48.30 -22.38 -20.66
N HIS A 65 48.19 -21.23 -20.00
CA HIS A 65 49.28 -20.64 -19.22
C HIS A 65 48.78 -19.45 -18.38
N LYS A 66 48.97 -19.60 -17.06
CA LYS A 66 49.24 -18.62 -15.99
C LYS A 66 48.94 -17.14 -16.27
N ASP A 67 47.85 -16.66 -15.67
CA ASP A 67 47.77 -15.53 -14.73
C ASP A 67 46.32 -15.06 -14.69
N ALA A 68 45.52 -15.70 -13.84
CA ALA A 68 44.13 -15.32 -13.62
C ALA A 68 44.10 -14.09 -12.68
N VAL A 69 44.14 -12.90 -13.27
CA VAL A 69 43.67 -11.69 -12.59
C VAL A 69 42.18 -11.87 -12.36
N GLN A 70 41.81 -12.12 -11.11
CA GLN A 70 40.43 -12.13 -10.65
C GLN A 70 39.88 -10.70 -10.73
N VAL A 71 39.31 -10.32 -11.88
CA VAL A 71 38.60 -9.04 -12.02
C VAL A 71 37.30 -9.13 -11.23
N THR A 72 37.40 -8.83 -9.94
CA THR A 72 36.26 -8.34 -9.17
C THR A 72 35.95 -6.97 -9.78
N LEU A 73 34.75 -6.80 -10.37
CA LEU A 73 34.23 -5.49 -10.79
C LEU A 73 33.93 -4.64 -9.55
N ARG A 74 34.99 -4.21 -8.88
CA ARG A 74 35.06 -3.09 -7.94
C ARG A 74 36.31 -2.31 -8.31
N SER A 75 36.27 -1.65 -9.46
CA SER A 75 37.22 -0.59 -9.74
C SER A 75 36.49 0.71 -9.48
N TYR A 76 36.73 1.33 -8.32
CA TYR A 76 36.80 2.78 -8.28
C TYR A 76 37.72 3.17 -9.43
N THR A 77 37.18 3.76 -10.50
CA THR A 77 38.00 4.26 -11.60
C THR A 77 38.94 5.33 -11.01
N GLU A 78 40.10 5.55 -11.63
CA GLU A 78 41.03 6.60 -11.19
C GLU A 78 40.34 7.98 -11.16
N GLU A 79 39.40 8.18 -12.08
CA GLU A 79 38.45 9.30 -12.12
C GLU A 79 37.53 9.37 -10.89
N ASP A 80 37.00 8.23 -10.41
CA ASP A 80 36.18 8.17 -9.20
C ASP A 80 36.98 8.50 -7.93
N THR A 81 38.24 8.10 -7.88
CA THR A 81 39.14 8.48 -6.79
C THR A 81 39.51 9.96 -6.84
N GLN A 82 39.62 10.54 -8.04
CA GLN A 82 39.84 11.97 -8.24
C GLN A 82 38.62 12.79 -7.83
N LEU A 83 37.41 12.40 -8.24
CA LEU A 83 36.17 13.06 -7.82
C LEU A 83 35.99 13.01 -6.29
N ARG A 84 36.37 11.90 -5.66
CA ARG A 84 36.38 11.80 -4.19
C ARG A 84 37.38 12.76 -3.55
N SER A 85 38.60 12.85 -4.11
CA SER A 85 39.60 13.79 -3.61
C SER A 85 39.22 15.25 -3.87
N ASP A 86 38.52 15.54 -4.97
CA ASP A 86 38.06 16.88 -5.34
C ASP A 86 36.92 17.33 -4.43
N ALA A 87 35.97 16.45 -4.09
CA ALA A 87 34.94 16.73 -3.10
C ALA A 87 35.56 17.01 -1.70
N ASP A 88 36.54 16.20 -1.29
CA ASP A 88 37.33 16.44 -0.06
C ASP A 88 38.14 17.76 -0.12
N TYR A 89 38.57 18.17 -1.31
CA TYR A 89 39.31 19.41 -1.52
C TYR A 89 38.39 20.65 -1.53
N ILE A 90 37.22 20.57 -2.19
CA ILE A 90 36.18 21.62 -2.21
C ILE A 90 35.66 21.89 -0.79
N ASP A 91 35.54 20.85 0.04
CA ASP A 91 35.26 20.98 1.47
C ASP A 91 36.27 21.91 2.15
N SER A 92 37.57 21.67 1.94
CA SER A 92 38.65 22.50 2.51
C SER A 92 38.65 23.95 2.02
N VAL A 93 38.28 24.19 0.75
CA VAL A 93 38.22 25.52 0.12
C VAL A 93 37.00 26.31 0.62
N THR A 94 35.84 25.65 0.71
CA THR A 94 34.60 26.26 1.18
C THR A 94 34.69 26.63 2.66
N ILE A 95 35.31 25.76 3.46
CA ILE A 95 35.67 26.03 4.86
C ILE A 95 36.59 27.26 4.95
N ARG A 96 37.65 27.34 4.12
CA ARG A 96 38.57 28.50 4.10
C ARG A 96 37.90 29.81 3.70
N ARG A 97 37.02 29.80 2.71
CA ARG A 97 36.28 31.00 2.25
C ARG A 97 35.38 31.55 3.34
N ARG A 98 34.70 30.67 4.08
CA ARG A 98 33.86 31.08 5.21
C ARG A 98 34.65 31.59 6.41
N PHE A 99 35.83 31.04 6.70
CA PHE A 99 36.72 31.62 7.72
C PHE A 99 37.23 33.02 7.33
N SER A 100 37.49 33.28 6.04
CA SER A 100 37.86 34.63 5.58
C SER A 100 36.70 35.64 5.60
N ASP A 101 35.46 35.17 5.45
CA ASP A 101 34.25 36.01 5.49
C ASP A 101 33.72 36.24 6.91
N GLN A 102 33.88 35.26 7.83
CA GLN A 102 33.46 35.38 9.23
C GLN A 102 34.29 36.41 10.02
N GLN A 103 35.55 36.66 9.63
CA GLN A 103 36.38 37.67 10.30
C GLN A 103 36.03 39.11 9.89
N LYS A 104 35.23 39.31 8.83
CA LYS A 104 34.76 40.63 8.37
C LYS A 104 33.29 40.93 8.70
N THR A 105 32.53 39.95 9.19
CA THR A 105 31.08 40.09 9.41
C THR A 105 30.64 40.07 10.88
N THR A 106 31.57 40.08 11.84
CA THR A 106 31.25 40.11 13.28
C THR A 106 30.97 41.52 13.85
N GLU A 107 30.58 42.50 13.03
CA GLU A 107 30.16 43.83 13.53
C GLU A 107 28.81 44.33 13.02
N HIS A 108 28.07 43.61 12.17
CA HIS A 108 26.77 44.12 11.72
C HIS A 108 25.66 43.06 11.59
N CYS A 109 24.64 43.27 12.42
CA CYS A 109 23.23 42.98 12.17
C CYS A 109 22.71 41.57 12.54
N SER A 110 22.48 41.37 13.83
CA SER A 110 21.50 40.41 14.34
C SER A 110 20.09 41.03 14.38
N HIS A 111 19.42 41.08 13.22
CA HIS A 111 17.96 41.22 13.18
C HIS A 111 17.33 39.85 12.96
N THR A 112 17.24 39.06 14.02
CA THR A 112 16.34 37.92 14.10
C THR A 112 14.91 38.42 14.17
N ARG A 113 14.20 38.36 13.04
CA ARG A 113 12.75 38.54 13.00
C ARG A 113 12.12 37.31 13.66
N ARG A 114 11.83 37.39 14.96
CA ARG A 114 10.92 36.46 15.65
C ARG A 114 9.58 36.49 14.92
N LEU A 115 9.23 35.40 14.24
CA LEU A 115 7.84 35.09 13.94
C LEU A 115 7.16 34.80 15.27
N GLU A 116 6.31 35.72 15.72
CA GLU A 116 5.44 35.53 16.87
C GLU A 116 4.56 34.30 16.60
N GLY A 117 4.84 33.22 17.35
CA GLY A 117 3.96 32.06 17.40
C GLY A 117 2.61 32.48 17.94
N VAL A 118 1.59 32.50 17.08
CA VAL A 118 0.19 32.43 17.52
C VAL A 118 0.10 31.16 18.36
N LYS A 119 -0.02 31.31 19.68
CA LYS A 119 -0.17 30.17 20.61
C LYS A 119 -1.38 29.37 20.14
N ALA A 120 -1.15 28.12 19.71
CA ALA A 120 -2.24 27.21 19.39
C ALA A 120 -3.21 27.19 20.59
N PRO A 121 -4.54 27.19 20.36
CA PRO A 121 -5.51 27.18 21.44
C PRO A 121 -5.29 25.95 22.34
N LEU A 122 -5.60 26.09 23.63
CA LEU A 122 -5.33 25.07 24.64
C LEU A 122 -5.93 23.70 24.28
N SER A 123 -7.08 23.71 23.58
CA SER A 123 -7.76 22.52 23.04
C SER A 123 -6.88 21.71 22.08
N THR A 124 -6.19 22.38 21.14
CA THR A 124 -5.28 21.74 20.19
C THR A 124 -4.11 21.08 20.92
N ARG A 125 -3.58 21.73 21.96
CA ARG A 125 -2.46 21.17 22.75
C ARG A 125 -2.86 19.95 23.59
N ILE A 126 -4.09 19.91 24.09
CA ILE A 126 -4.63 18.78 24.86
C ILE A 126 -4.92 17.59 23.95
N VAL A 127 -5.59 17.81 22.83
CA VAL A 127 -6.03 16.73 21.91
C VAL A 127 -4.85 16.03 21.24
N HIS A 128 -3.77 16.75 20.90
CA HIS A 128 -2.59 16.15 20.28
C HIS A 128 -1.62 15.47 21.26
N HIS A 129 -1.91 15.50 22.56
CA HIS A 129 -1.06 14.84 23.55
C HIS A 129 -1.35 13.33 23.58
N PRO A 130 -0.35 12.44 23.51
CA PRO A 130 -0.58 10.98 23.43
C PRO A 130 -1.35 10.41 24.63
N ALA A 131 -1.24 11.04 25.81
CA ALA A 131 -2.01 10.65 26.98
C ALA A 131 -3.53 10.86 26.82
N PHE A 132 -3.97 11.80 25.97
CA PHE A 132 -5.39 12.01 25.68
C PHE A 132 -5.98 10.79 24.97
N ASP A 133 -5.29 10.29 23.94
CA ASP A 133 -5.73 9.11 23.20
C ASP A 133 -5.69 7.84 24.07
N ILE A 134 -4.66 7.68 24.92
CA ILE A 134 -4.58 6.55 25.86
C ILE A 134 -5.74 6.60 26.87
N PHE A 135 -6.05 7.76 27.43
CA PHE A 135 -7.14 7.93 28.38
C PHE A 135 -8.49 7.52 27.79
N PHE A 136 -8.82 8.02 26.59
CA PHE A 136 -10.07 7.67 25.93
C PHE A 136 -10.08 6.21 25.45
N ALA A 137 -8.94 5.63 25.06
CA ALA A 137 -8.84 4.21 24.77
C ALA A 137 -9.20 3.33 25.97
N VAL A 138 -8.73 3.69 27.18
CA VAL A 138 -9.08 2.99 28.42
C VAL A 138 -10.58 3.11 28.72
N ILE A 139 -11.17 4.29 28.53
CA ILE A 139 -12.62 4.50 28.70
C ILE A 139 -13.43 3.62 27.75
N VAL A 140 -13.01 3.50 26.50
CA VAL A 140 -13.69 2.66 25.50
C VAL A 140 -13.63 1.19 25.88
N LEU A 141 -12.47 0.73 26.36
CA LEU A 141 -12.29 -0.64 26.84
C LEU A 141 -13.19 -0.92 28.05
N ALA A 142 -13.23 0.00 29.02
CA ALA A 142 -14.10 -0.10 30.19
C ALA A 142 -15.59 -0.14 29.78
N ASN A 143 -16.00 0.70 28.82
CA ASN A 143 -17.35 0.71 28.28
C ASN A 143 -17.69 -0.59 27.53
N ALA A 144 -16.74 -1.18 26.79
CA ALA A 144 -16.93 -2.46 26.11
C ALA A 144 -17.17 -3.61 27.10
N ILE A 145 -16.40 -3.67 28.18
CA ILE A 145 -16.59 -4.64 29.27
C ILE A 145 -17.95 -4.42 29.95
N TYR A 146 -18.31 -3.16 30.23
CA TYR A 146 -19.61 -2.80 30.79
C TYR A 146 -20.79 -3.27 29.93
N ILE A 147 -20.73 -3.10 28.61
CA ILE A 147 -21.76 -3.58 27.68
C ILE A 147 -21.96 -5.10 27.81
N GLY A 148 -20.88 -5.86 27.96
CA GLY A 148 -20.94 -7.31 28.20
C GLY A 148 -21.73 -7.66 29.46
N PHE A 149 -21.46 -6.96 30.58
CA PHE A 149 -22.21 -7.15 31.82
C PHE A 149 -23.68 -6.69 31.73
N ASP A 150 -23.96 -5.59 31.02
CA ASP A 150 -25.34 -5.11 30.80
C ASP A 150 -26.16 -6.13 30.00
N ILE A 151 -25.56 -6.74 28.97
CA ILE A 151 -26.22 -7.79 28.18
C ILE A 151 -26.44 -9.05 29.03
N GLN A 152 -25.42 -9.50 29.77
CA GLN A 152 -25.54 -10.69 30.63
C GLN A 152 -26.66 -10.53 31.67
N TRP A 153 -26.77 -9.36 32.31
CA TRP A 153 -27.85 -9.07 33.26
C TRP A 153 -29.25 -9.20 32.64
N VAL A 154 -29.41 -8.70 31.40
CA VAL A 154 -30.68 -8.82 30.66
C VAL A 154 -30.98 -10.28 30.32
N LEU A 155 -29.97 -11.06 29.95
CA LEU A 155 -30.13 -12.48 29.62
C LEU A 155 -30.45 -13.35 30.83
N ASP A 156 -29.89 -13.03 32.00
CA ASP A 156 -30.15 -13.72 33.27
C ASP A 156 -31.56 -13.42 33.82
N GLY A 157 -32.35 -12.62 33.11
CA GLY A 157 -33.71 -12.26 33.52
C GLY A 157 -33.74 -11.29 34.69
N GLY A 158 -32.68 -10.48 34.89
CA GLY A 158 -32.48 -9.58 36.03
C GLY A 158 -33.50 -8.44 36.21
N GLY A 159 -34.67 -8.50 35.58
CA GLY A 159 -35.76 -7.53 35.78
C GLY A 159 -35.37 -6.11 35.37
N ALA A 160 -35.76 -5.13 36.20
CA ALA A 160 -35.43 -3.73 35.97
C ALA A 160 -33.93 -3.48 36.18
N ARG A 161 -33.33 -2.66 35.30
CA ARG A 161 -31.91 -2.30 35.38
C ARG A 161 -31.61 -1.59 36.69
N PRO A 162 -30.56 -1.99 37.45
CA PRO A 162 -30.17 -1.25 38.64
C PRO A 162 -29.69 0.15 38.26
N VAL A 163 -29.93 1.13 39.12
CA VAL A 163 -29.55 2.54 38.90
C VAL A 163 -28.04 2.67 38.62
N SER A 164 -27.20 1.82 39.20
CA SER A 164 -25.75 1.81 38.96
C SER A 164 -25.39 1.58 37.49
N TYR A 165 -26.09 0.69 36.79
CA TYR A 165 -25.86 0.43 35.37
C TYR A 165 -26.26 1.64 34.53
N THR A 166 -27.43 2.22 34.80
CA THR A 166 -27.89 3.45 34.13
C THR A 166 -26.93 4.62 34.33
N VAL A 167 -26.42 4.82 35.57
CA VAL A 167 -25.42 5.86 35.87
C VAL A 167 -24.12 5.63 35.12
N CYS A 168 -23.62 4.38 35.09
CA CYS A 168 -22.42 4.03 34.32
C CYS A 168 -22.62 4.32 32.82
N HIS A 169 -23.76 3.93 32.25
CA HIS A 169 -24.09 4.19 30.86
C HIS A 169 -24.05 5.70 30.53
N TYR A 170 -24.71 6.54 31.35
CA TYR A 170 -24.71 7.99 31.15
C TYR A 170 -23.32 8.59 31.30
N THR A 171 -22.55 8.10 32.27
CA THR A 171 -21.18 8.56 32.52
C THR A 171 -20.30 8.33 31.29
N PHE A 172 -20.35 7.14 30.69
CA PHE A 172 -19.61 6.84 29.46
C PHE A 172 -20.08 7.72 28.29
N SER A 173 -21.39 7.88 28.08
CA SER A 173 -21.92 8.73 27.00
C SER A 173 -21.52 10.21 27.13
N VAL A 174 -21.38 10.73 28.35
CA VAL A 174 -20.85 12.09 28.60
C VAL A 174 -19.37 12.17 28.27
N PHE A 175 -18.55 11.18 28.65
CA PHE A 175 -17.14 11.15 28.28
C PHE A 175 -16.95 11.15 26.77
N PHE A 176 -17.74 10.36 26.03
CA PHE A 176 -17.66 10.33 24.56
C PHE A 176 -18.13 11.63 23.91
N LEU A 177 -19.15 12.29 24.46
CA LEU A 177 -19.54 13.62 23.97
C LEU A 177 -18.42 14.63 24.22
N ALA A 178 -17.82 14.60 25.40
CA ALA A 178 -16.72 15.50 25.74
C ALA A 178 -15.52 15.29 24.81
N GLU A 179 -15.17 14.04 24.51
CA GLU A 179 -14.13 13.71 23.52
C GLU A 179 -14.45 14.31 22.15
N LEU A 180 -15.66 14.07 21.64
CA LEU A 180 -16.09 14.54 20.33
C LEU A 180 -16.06 16.07 20.26
N ILE A 181 -16.56 16.76 21.28
CA ILE A 181 -16.54 18.23 21.37
C ILE A 181 -15.10 18.74 21.38
N LEU A 182 -14.20 18.12 22.14
CA LEU A 182 -12.78 18.53 22.20
C LEU A 182 -12.08 18.33 20.86
N ARG A 183 -12.30 17.19 20.18
CA ARG A 183 -11.77 16.92 18.84
C ARG A 183 -12.33 17.91 17.81
N LEU A 184 -13.63 18.21 17.87
CA LEU A 184 -14.28 19.18 16.99
C LEU A 184 -13.80 20.62 17.24
N ALA A 185 -13.54 20.99 18.51
CA ALA A 185 -13.03 22.30 18.88
C ALA A 185 -11.56 22.49 18.47
N ALA A 186 -10.75 21.43 18.48
CA ALA A 186 -9.36 21.45 18.05
C ALA A 186 -9.22 21.53 16.52
N SER A 187 -10.03 20.76 15.78
CA SER A 187 -9.87 20.58 14.33
C SER A 187 -10.91 21.32 13.47
N ARG A 188 -12.01 21.81 14.05
CA ARG A 188 -13.13 22.50 13.37
C ARG A 188 -13.59 21.70 12.12
N CYS A 189 -13.87 22.39 11.01
CA CYS A 189 -14.28 21.76 9.74
C CYS A 189 -13.21 20.83 9.15
N ARG A 190 -11.93 20.97 9.54
CA ARG A 190 -10.86 20.08 9.07
C ARG A 190 -11.00 18.67 9.63
N TYR A 191 -11.78 18.47 10.70
CA TYR A 191 -12.07 17.14 11.26
C TYR A 191 -12.79 16.21 10.28
N TYR A 192 -13.68 16.76 9.43
CA TYR A 192 -14.42 15.99 8.43
C TYR A 192 -13.81 16.09 7.01
N CYS A 193 -12.77 16.90 6.83
CA CYS A 193 -12.07 17.05 5.54
C CYS A 193 -10.70 16.36 5.53
N SER A 194 -10.34 15.60 6.57
CA SER A 194 -9.14 14.77 6.58
C SER A 194 -9.38 13.42 5.87
N ASP A 195 -8.33 12.74 5.44
CA ASP A 195 -8.40 11.39 4.85
C ASP A 195 -9.14 10.38 5.76
N ASP A 196 -9.16 10.63 7.07
CA ASP A 196 -9.84 9.82 8.08
C ASP A 196 -11.33 10.19 8.32
N TRP A 197 -11.95 10.96 7.42
CA TRP A 197 -13.32 11.49 7.61
C TRP A 197 -14.36 10.40 7.93
N GLY A 198 -14.19 9.18 7.41
CA GLY A 198 -15.08 8.05 7.66
C GLY A 198 -15.11 7.65 9.14
N TRP A 199 -13.95 7.68 9.82
CA TRP A 199 -13.85 7.39 11.26
C TRP A 199 -14.42 8.53 12.10
N ALA A 200 -14.23 9.77 11.67
CA ALA A 200 -14.84 10.95 12.29
C ALA A 200 -16.37 10.91 12.19
N LEU A 201 -16.91 10.55 11.03
CA LEU A 201 -18.33 10.39 10.81
C LEU A 201 -18.90 9.24 11.66
N LEU A 202 -18.21 8.09 11.69
CA LEU A 202 -18.60 6.96 12.53
C LEU A 202 -18.63 7.35 14.01
N ASP A 203 -17.61 8.03 14.53
CA ASP A 203 -17.58 8.47 15.93
C ASP A 203 -18.74 9.43 16.24
N THR A 204 -19.00 10.37 15.34
CA THR A 204 -20.12 11.32 15.44
C THR A 204 -21.48 10.59 15.46
N LEU A 205 -21.67 9.62 14.56
CA LEU A 205 -22.89 8.82 14.49
C LEU A 205 -23.08 7.98 15.75
N ILE A 206 -22.04 7.33 16.24
CA ILE A 206 -22.15 6.50 17.44
C ILE A 206 -22.46 7.38 18.66
N VAL A 207 -21.84 8.57 18.80
CA VAL A 207 -22.19 9.51 19.88
C VAL A 207 -23.63 9.97 19.74
N ALA A 208 -24.09 10.30 18.52
CA ALA A 208 -25.48 10.66 18.29
C ALA A 208 -26.46 9.52 18.66
N THR A 209 -26.15 8.26 18.34
CA THR A 209 -26.99 7.12 18.74
C THR A 209 -26.98 6.90 20.25
N SER A 210 -25.86 7.13 20.94
CA SER A 210 -25.78 7.05 22.41
C SER A 210 -26.69 8.08 23.07
N TRP A 211 -26.70 9.32 22.57
CA TRP A 211 -27.54 10.39 23.10
C TRP A 211 -29.00 10.23 22.73
N TRP A 212 -29.28 9.72 21.53
CA TRP A 212 -30.63 9.34 21.11
C TRP A 212 -31.23 8.28 22.04
N ASP A 213 -30.45 7.28 22.43
CA ASP A 213 -30.93 6.24 23.34
C ASP A 213 -31.25 6.79 24.74
N ILE A 214 -30.38 7.65 25.29
CA ILE A 214 -30.66 8.35 26.57
C ILE A 214 -31.92 9.20 26.44
N PHE A 215 -32.09 9.92 25.33
CA PHE A 215 -33.28 10.73 25.08
C PHE A 215 -34.55 9.88 25.06
N VAL A 216 -34.54 8.73 24.37
CA VAL A 216 -35.68 7.81 24.33
C VAL A 216 -35.99 7.26 25.73
N GLU A 217 -34.98 6.83 26.49
CA GLU A 217 -35.14 6.32 27.85
C GLU A 217 -35.73 7.37 28.80
N VAL A 218 -35.21 8.61 28.74
CA VAL A 218 -35.70 9.73 29.55
C VAL A 218 -37.09 10.17 29.10
N ALA A 219 -37.37 10.22 27.80
CA ALA A 219 -38.69 10.56 27.27
C ALA A 219 -39.73 9.50 27.69
N GLU A 220 -39.40 8.21 27.64
CA GLU A 220 -40.26 7.14 28.13
C GLU A 220 -40.53 7.28 29.63
N ALA A 221 -39.52 7.59 30.43
CA ALA A 221 -39.67 7.80 31.88
C ALA A 221 -40.47 9.08 32.22
N LEU A 222 -40.32 10.16 31.47
CA LEU A 222 -41.03 11.44 31.70
C LEU A 222 -42.47 11.42 31.17
N LEU A 223 -42.76 10.60 30.15
CA LEU A 223 -44.10 10.46 29.56
C LEU A 223 -44.94 9.38 30.26
N GLN A 224 -44.49 8.84 31.40
CA GLN A 224 -45.25 7.93 32.27
C GLN A 224 -46.52 8.54 32.91
N ASP A 225 -46.91 9.76 32.53
CA ASP A 225 -48.18 10.38 32.92
C ASP A 225 -49.25 10.11 31.85
N ASP A 226 -49.93 8.96 31.97
CA ASP A 226 -51.29 8.61 31.49
C ASP A 226 -51.73 8.88 30.03
N ARG A 227 -50.86 9.32 29.11
CA ARG A 227 -51.30 9.81 27.78
C ARG A 227 -50.87 9.02 26.55
N TRP A 228 -50.13 7.92 26.70
CA TRP A 228 -49.70 7.13 25.55
C TRP A 228 -50.71 6.06 25.07
N ASP A 229 -51.66 5.66 25.92
CA ASP A 229 -52.68 4.66 25.55
C ASP A 229 -53.70 5.18 24.52
N SER A 230 -53.77 6.50 24.30
CA SER A 230 -54.80 7.11 23.43
C SER A 230 -54.35 7.41 22.00
N ILE A 231 -53.07 7.22 21.63
CA ILE A 231 -52.58 7.53 20.27
C ILE A 231 -52.43 6.25 19.43
N SER A 232 -53.56 5.70 19.00
CA SER A 232 -53.74 4.80 17.84
C SER A 232 -52.86 3.53 17.77
N GLY A 233 -53.50 2.36 17.82
CA GLY A 233 -52.89 1.01 17.82
C GLY A 233 -52.02 0.61 16.61
N LEU A 234 -51.74 1.52 15.67
CA LEU A 234 -50.74 1.34 14.60
C LEU A 234 -49.40 2.05 14.90
N SER A 235 -49.41 3.08 15.76
CA SER A 235 -48.20 3.81 16.16
C SER A 235 -47.46 3.10 17.29
N THR A 236 -48.18 2.42 18.19
CA THR A 236 -47.61 1.74 19.37
C THR A 236 -46.79 0.51 19.00
N LEU A 237 -47.21 -0.30 18.02
CA LEU A 237 -46.43 -1.44 17.53
C LEU A 237 -45.15 -1.01 16.79
N LYS A 238 -45.22 0.11 16.05
CA LYS A 238 -44.05 0.69 15.37
C LYS A 238 -43.09 1.32 16.38
N ALA A 239 -43.60 2.06 17.38
CA ALA A 239 -42.82 2.63 18.47
C ALA A 239 -42.13 1.54 19.29
N MET A 240 -42.83 0.47 19.66
CA MET A 240 -42.24 -0.68 20.35
C MET A 240 -41.14 -1.37 19.52
N ARG A 241 -41.30 -1.47 18.20
CA ARG A 241 -40.24 -2.00 17.31
C ARG A 241 -39.04 -1.06 17.25
N ILE A 242 -39.27 0.26 17.22
CA ILE A 242 -38.22 1.28 17.23
C ILE A 242 -37.43 1.23 18.55
N VAL A 243 -38.12 1.12 19.69
CA VAL A 243 -37.48 0.95 21.02
C VAL A 243 -36.68 -0.37 21.11
N ARG A 244 -37.11 -1.44 20.43
CA ARG A 244 -36.30 -2.66 20.33
C ARG A 244 -35.09 -2.47 19.42
N LEU A 245 -35.21 -1.68 18.36
CA LEU A 245 -34.11 -1.39 17.43
C LEU A 245 -33.04 -0.49 18.07
N THR A 246 -33.42 0.47 18.91
CA THR A 246 -32.47 1.30 19.67
C THR A 246 -31.59 0.45 20.59
N ARG A 247 -32.12 -0.65 21.15
CA ARG A 247 -31.31 -1.61 21.94
C ARG A 247 -30.20 -2.28 21.12
N VAL A 248 -30.46 -2.61 19.85
CA VAL A 248 -29.43 -3.18 18.95
C VAL A 248 -28.38 -2.14 18.58
N LEU A 249 -28.80 -0.88 18.40
CA LEU A 249 -27.89 0.22 18.12
C LEU A 249 -26.92 0.52 19.29
N LYS A 250 -27.24 0.12 20.53
CA LYS A 250 -26.28 0.16 21.65
C LYS A 250 -25.03 -0.66 21.39
N THR A 251 -25.17 -1.81 20.73
CA THR A 251 -24.05 -2.69 20.41
C THR A 251 -23.07 -2.02 19.43
N ALA A 252 -23.52 -1.03 18.65
CA ALA A 252 -22.64 -0.23 17.79
C ALA A 252 -21.59 0.56 18.60
N HIS A 253 -21.82 0.80 19.90
CA HIS A 253 -20.82 1.44 20.76
C HIS A 253 -19.55 0.59 20.91
N PHE A 254 -19.63 -0.73 20.77
CA PHE A 254 -18.46 -1.62 20.77
C PHE A 254 -17.54 -1.33 19.59
N ILE A 255 -18.08 -0.89 18.45
CA ILE A 255 -17.32 -0.59 17.23
C ILE A 255 -16.31 0.55 17.47
N ARG A 256 -16.52 1.40 18.49
CA ARG A 256 -15.56 2.43 18.87
C ARG A 256 -14.16 1.87 19.18
N ILE A 257 -14.05 0.63 19.67
CA ILE A 257 -12.74 0.03 20.01
C ILE A 257 -11.80 -0.05 18.80
N PHE A 258 -12.35 -0.25 17.60
CA PHE A 258 -11.59 -0.29 16.35
C PHE A 258 -10.95 1.06 16.00
N ARG A 259 -11.47 2.18 16.50
CA ARG A 259 -10.92 3.53 16.25
C ARG A 259 -9.65 3.81 17.05
N PHE A 260 -9.57 3.35 18.30
CA PHE A 260 -8.49 3.74 19.22
C PHE A 260 -7.23 2.88 19.09
N ILE A 261 -7.39 1.66 18.60
CA ILE A 261 -6.28 0.72 18.46
C ILE A 261 -5.81 0.79 17.00
N MET A 262 -4.72 1.52 16.76
CA MET A 262 -4.13 1.68 15.43
C MET A 262 -3.91 0.32 14.72
N ALA A 263 -3.37 -0.67 15.44
CA ALA A 263 -3.18 -2.02 14.89
C ALA A 263 -4.50 -2.66 14.41
N LEU A 264 -5.56 -2.50 15.18
CA LEU A 264 -6.87 -3.06 14.89
C LEU A 264 -7.55 -2.32 13.72
N ARG A 265 -7.36 -1.01 13.63
CA ARG A 265 -7.82 -0.19 12.51
C ARG A 265 -7.16 -0.63 11.20
N MET A 266 -5.85 -0.84 11.19
CA MET A 266 -5.12 -1.31 10.01
C MET A 266 -5.61 -2.69 9.57
N LEU A 267 -5.84 -3.61 10.52
CA LEU A 267 -6.42 -4.92 10.22
C LEU A 267 -7.83 -4.81 9.61
N VAL A 268 -8.70 -3.96 10.16
CA VAL A 268 -10.05 -3.75 9.61
C VAL A 268 -9.99 -3.14 8.22
N GLN A 269 -9.13 -2.15 7.99
CA GLN A 269 -8.94 -1.57 6.66
C GLN A 269 -8.47 -2.64 5.67
N SER A 270 -7.49 -3.48 6.03
CA SER A 270 -7.05 -4.61 5.20
C SER A 270 -8.19 -5.60 4.91
N ILE A 271 -9.02 -5.94 5.91
CA ILE A 271 -10.21 -6.77 5.71
C ILE A 271 -11.19 -6.09 4.73
N LEU A 272 -11.51 -4.81 4.92
CA LEU A 272 -12.44 -4.09 4.05
C LEU A 272 -11.93 -4.02 2.60
N HIS A 273 -10.61 -3.90 2.39
CA HIS A 273 -10.01 -3.97 1.07
C HIS A 273 -10.22 -5.36 0.42
N THR A 274 -10.04 -6.46 1.17
CA THR A 274 -10.27 -7.82 0.64
C THR A 274 -11.75 -8.15 0.44
N VAL A 275 -12.67 -7.55 1.20
CA VAL A 275 -14.12 -7.76 1.08
C VAL A 275 -14.64 -7.39 -0.31
N LYS A 276 -14.07 -6.37 -0.98
CA LYS A 276 -14.49 -5.98 -2.34
C LYS A 276 -14.27 -7.11 -3.36
N ALA A 277 -13.16 -7.82 -3.26
CA ALA A 277 -12.86 -8.96 -4.14
C ALA A 277 -13.69 -10.20 -3.76
N LEU A 278 -13.84 -10.45 -2.46
CA LEU A 278 -14.69 -11.53 -1.95
C LEU A 278 -16.16 -11.38 -2.35
N PHE A 279 -16.67 -10.15 -2.42
CA PHE A 279 -18.07 -9.88 -2.72
C PHE A 279 -18.49 -10.53 -4.04
N TRP A 280 -17.68 -10.42 -5.09
CA TRP A 280 -18.00 -11.01 -6.40
C TRP A 280 -17.94 -12.53 -6.39
N ALA A 281 -16.98 -13.12 -5.67
CA ALA A 281 -16.87 -14.56 -5.53
C ALA A 281 -18.06 -15.15 -4.71
N LEU A 282 -18.46 -14.46 -3.64
CA LEU A 282 -19.64 -14.82 -2.85
C LEU A 282 -20.95 -14.60 -3.61
N LEU A 283 -21.03 -13.57 -4.45
CA LEU A 283 -22.18 -13.34 -5.33
C LEU A 283 -22.34 -14.48 -6.33
N LEU A 284 -21.23 -14.94 -6.93
CA LEU A 284 -21.22 -16.09 -7.83
C LEU A 284 -21.68 -17.37 -7.11
N LEU A 285 -21.14 -17.65 -5.91
CA LEU A 285 -21.58 -18.77 -5.09
C LEU A 285 -23.07 -18.69 -4.75
N GLY A 286 -23.55 -17.50 -4.37
CA GLY A 286 -24.96 -17.25 -4.08
C GLY A 286 -25.87 -17.49 -5.29
N LEU A 287 -25.43 -17.11 -6.50
CA LEU A 287 -26.16 -17.39 -7.74
C LEU A 287 -26.24 -18.90 -8.03
N ILE A 288 -25.14 -19.64 -7.84
CA ILE A 288 -25.12 -21.10 -8.00
C ILE A 288 -26.09 -21.75 -7.01
N VAL A 289 -26.01 -21.38 -5.73
CA VAL A 289 -26.92 -21.87 -4.68
C VAL A 289 -28.38 -21.54 -5.04
N TYR A 290 -28.66 -20.33 -5.53
CA TYR A 290 -30.00 -19.93 -5.94
C TYR A 290 -30.57 -20.80 -7.07
N VAL A 291 -29.77 -21.06 -8.12
CA VAL A 291 -30.20 -21.90 -9.25
C VAL A 291 -30.50 -23.32 -8.80
N PHE A 292 -29.60 -23.96 -8.04
CA PHE A 292 -29.84 -25.31 -7.53
C PHE A 292 -30.98 -25.37 -6.51
N ALA A 293 -31.16 -24.33 -5.69
CA ALA A 293 -32.29 -24.23 -4.77
C ALA A 293 -33.62 -24.24 -5.52
N ILE A 294 -33.75 -23.52 -6.64
CA ILE A 294 -34.95 -23.57 -7.49
C ILE A 294 -35.16 -24.98 -8.01
N LEU A 295 -34.13 -25.59 -8.61
CA LEU A 295 -34.22 -26.90 -9.24
C LEU A 295 -34.69 -27.98 -8.26
N PHE A 296 -34.05 -28.09 -7.09
CA PHE A 296 -34.42 -29.11 -6.11
C PHE A 296 -35.76 -28.83 -5.43
N SER A 297 -36.08 -27.56 -5.14
CA SER A 297 -37.39 -27.22 -4.56
C SER A 297 -38.51 -27.56 -5.51
N GLN A 298 -38.33 -27.29 -6.80
CA GLN A 298 -39.30 -27.63 -7.83
C GLN A 298 -39.42 -29.16 -7.98
N ALA A 299 -38.31 -29.90 -8.02
CA ALA A 299 -38.32 -31.35 -8.12
C ALA A 299 -39.10 -32.02 -6.96
N VAL A 300 -38.85 -31.58 -5.74
CA VAL A 300 -39.55 -32.09 -4.54
C VAL A 300 -41.02 -31.67 -4.56
N TYR A 301 -41.33 -30.42 -4.93
CA TYR A 301 -42.70 -29.95 -5.02
C TYR A 301 -43.51 -30.72 -6.06
N ASP A 302 -42.97 -30.92 -7.26
CA ASP A 302 -43.63 -31.63 -8.35
C ASP A 302 -43.90 -33.09 -7.96
N TYR A 303 -42.94 -33.75 -7.27
CA TYR A 303 -43.13 -35.11 -6.78
C TYR A 303 -44.22 -35.24 -5.73
N VAL A 304 -44.20 -34.36 -4.71
CA VAL A 304 -45.16 -34.38 -3.59
C VAL A 304 -46.56 -33.93 -4.02
N SER A 305 -46.66 -33.07 -5.03
CA SER A 305 -47.95 -32.57 -5.52
C SER A 305 -48.67 -33.53 -6.46
N ASP A 306 -47.96 -34.48 -7.06
CA ASP A 306 -48.55 -35.46 -7.98
C ASP A 306 -49.12 -36.66 -7.21
N PRO A 307 -50.46 -36.87 -7.20
CA PRO A 307 -51.08 -37.98 -6.49
C PRO A 307 -50.76 -39.36 -7.10
N ALA A 308 -50.14 -39.42 -8.28
CA ALA A 308 -49.68 -40.67 -8.90
C ALA A 308 -48.40 -41.22 -8.24
N ASN A 309 -47.63 -40.39 -7.55
CA ASN A 309 -46.39 -40.80 -6.90
C ASN A 309 -46.65 -41.48 -5.55
N PRO A 310 -45.81 -42.45 -5.14
CA PRO A 310 -45.90 -43.04 -3.81
C PRO A 310 -45.61 -41.98 -2.75
N ALA A 311 -46.37 -42.02 -1.66
CA ALA A 311 -46.14 -41.13 -0.53
C ALA A 311 -44.73 -41.34 0.04
N LEU A 312 -44.02 -40.24 0.29
CA LEU A 312 -42.74 -40.27 0.98
C LEU A 312 -42.91 -40.84 2.40
N PRO A 313 -41.93 -41.59 2.93
CA PRO A 313 -41.86 -41.89 4.35
C PRO A 313 -41.94 -40.62 5.20
N GLU A 314 -42.50 -40.72 6.41
CA GLU A 314 -42.72 -39.57 7.30
C GLU A 314 -41.44 -38.75 7.53
N GLU A 315 -40.30 -39.42 7.75
CA GLU A 315 -38.99 -38.79 7.92
C GLU A 315 -38.53 -38.00 6.69
N ALA A 316 -38.64 -38.59 5.49
CA ALA A 316 -38.28 -37.95 4.23
C ALA A 316 -39.24 -36.79 3.88
N GLN A 317 -40.51 -36.90 4.26
CA GLN A 317 -41.50 -35.84 4.10
C GLN A 317 -41.21 -34.64 5.02
N GLU A 318 -40.83 -34.89 6.27
CA GLU A 318 -40.37 -33.84 7.18
C GLU A 318 -39.11 -33.14 6.65
N ALA A 319 -38.15 -33.91 6.14
CA ALA A 319 -36.92 -33.37 5.52
C ALA A 319 -37.25 -32.52 4.27
N ALA A 320 -38.16 -32.99 3.41
CA ALA A 320 -38.64 -32.26 2.24
C ALA A 320 -39.24 -30.90 2.61
N VAL A 321 -40.08 -30.84 3.65
CA VAL A 321 -40.69 -29.58 4.12
C VAL A 321 -39.67 -28.68 4.82
N ARG A 322 -38.75 -29.26 5.60
CA ARG A 322 -37.72 -28.52 6.34
C ARG A 322 -36.72 -27.86 5.41
N TYR A 323 -36.19 -28.62 4.45
CA TYR A 323 -35.11 -28.17 3.57
C TYR A 323 -35.63 -27.56 2.26
N PHE A 324 -36.67 -28.12 1.63
CA PHE A 324 -37.15 -27.70 0.31
C PHE A 324 -38.50 -26.95 0.33
N GLY A 325 -39.09 -26.73 1.51
CA GLY A 325 -40.44 -26.14 1.60
C GLY A 325 -40.57 -24.68 1.15
N THR A 326 -39.49 -23.90 1.15
CA THR A 326 -39.47 -22.54 0.58
C THR A 326 -38.12 -22.27 -0.06
N LEU A 327 -38.08 -21.43 -1.09
CA LEU A 327 -36.83 -21.11 -1.80
C LEU A 327 -35.69 -20.64 -0.87
N ILE A 328 -35.99 -19.78 0.10
CA ILE A 328 -34.99 -19.29 1.07
C ILE A 328 -34.47 -20.43 1.95
N ARG A 329 -35.36 -21.33 2.42
CA ARG A 329 -34.95 -22.51 3.20
C ARG A 329 -34.07 -23.43 2.37
N SER A 330 -34.38 -23.63 1.10
CA SER A 330 -33.58 -24.44 0.18
C SER A 330 -32.20 -23.82 -0.05
N MET A 331 -32.12 -22.50 -0.25
CA MET A 331 -30.83 -21.80 -0.35
C MET A 331 -30.01 -21.96 0.95
N ILE A 332 -30.64 -21.82 2.11
CA ILE A 332 -29.97 -21.99 3.41
C ILE A 332 -29.53 -23.45 3.60
N ALA A 333 -30.36 -24.43 3.25
CA ALA A 333 -30.04 -25.86 3.32
C ALA A 333 -28.81 -26.20 2.46
N LEU A 334 -28.80 -25.78 1.20
CA LEU A 334 -27.67 -26.00 0.30
C LEU A 334 -26.40 -25.29 0.77
N PHE A 335 -26.52 -24.07 1.32
CA PHE A 335 -25.40 -23.36 1.92
C PHE A 335 -24.88 -24.09 3.17
N MET A 336 -25.76 -24.59 4.04
CA MET A 336 -25.38 -25.37 5.22
C MET A 336 -24.70 -26.69 4.83
N SER A 337 -25.14 -27.35 3.75
CA SER A 337 -24.53 -28.59 3.26
C SER A 337 -23.07 -28.40 2.80
N ILE A 338 -22.72 -27.24 2.23
CA ILE A 338 -21.34 -26.96 1.77
C ILE A 338 -20.46 -26.32 2.85
N THR A 339 -21.05 -25.73 3.89
CA THR A 339 -20.32 -25.08 5.01
C THR A 339 -20.20 -25.95 6.26
N GLY A 340 -20.77 -27.15 6.25
CA GLY A 340 -20.72 -28.08 7.38
C GLY A 340 -21.73 -27.79 8.50
N GLY A 341 -22.79 -27.04 8.20
CA GLY A 341 -23.87 -26.74 9.16
C GLY A 341 -24.86 -27.89 9.34
N VAL A 342 -25.14 -28.64 8.28
CA VAL A 342 -25.98 -29.85 8.29
C VAL A 342 -25.29 -30.92 7.45
N SER A 343 -25.46 -32.20 7.82
CA SER A 343 -24.99 -33.29 6.98
C SER A 343 -25.69 -33.22 5.63
N TRP A 344 -24.94 -33.25 4.53
CA TRP A 344 -25.52 -33.28 3.19
C TRP A 344 -26.38 -34.54 2.95
N GLU A 345 -26.14 -35.60 3.74
CA GLU A 345 -26.93 -36.84 3.76
C GLU A 345 -28.38 -36.59 4.18
N GLU A 346 -28.62 -35.72 5.18
CA GLU A 346 -29.98 -35.39 5.62
C GLU A 346 -30.76 -34.58 4.57
N VAL A 347 -30.04 -33.81 3.75
CA VAL A 347 -30.65 -32.94 2.73
C VAL A 347 -30.90 -33.70 1.43
N ILE A 348 -30.09 -34.70 1.09
CA ILE A 348 -30.27 -35.50 -0.12
C ILE A 348 -31.39 -36.54 0.03
N ASP A 349 -31.69 -36.99 1.24
CA ASP A 349 -32.68 -38.05 1.53
C ASP A 349 -34.02 -37.89 0.76
N PRO A 350 -34.75 -36.76 0.82
CA PRO A 350 -35.98 -36.59 0.07
C PRO A 350 -35.78 -36.65 -1.47
N LEU A 351 -34.62 -36.25 -1.98
CA LEU A 351 -34.31 -36.29 -3.43
C LEU A 351 -34.08 -37.71 -3.94
N MET A 352 -33.60 -38.62 -3.09
CA MET A 352 -33.40 -40.04 -3.45
C MET A 352 -34.72 -40.73 -3.79
N TYR A 353 -35.81 -40.34 -3.12
CA TYR A 353 -37.15 -40.87 -3.41
C TYR A 353 -37.79 -40.26 -4.66
N VAL A 354 -37.38 -39.07 -5.08
CA VAL A 354 -37.91 -38.41 -6.29
C VAL A 354 -37.39 -39.11 -7.54
N SER A 355 -36.07 -39.16 -7.73
CA SER A 355 -35.40 -39.83 -8.85
C SER A 355 -33.89 -39.80 -8.66
N GLY A 356 -33.21 -40.89 -9.06
CA GLY A 356 -31.74 -40.95 -9.05
C GLY A 356 -31.06 -39.88 -9.92
N PHE A 357 -31.77 -39.25 -10.86
CA PHE A 357 -31.26 -38.07 -11.59
C PHE A 357 -31.03 -36.89 -10.64
N TRP A 358 -31.99 -36.58 -9.77
CA TRP A 358 -31.89 -35.46 -8.83
C TRP A 358 -30.87 -35.71 -7.73
N GLU A 359 -30.74 -36.97 -7.29
CA GLU A 359 -29.65 -37.42 -6.43
C GLU A 359 -28.28 -37.13 -7.09
N GLY A 360 -28.10 -37.53 -8.35
CA GLY A 360 -26.88 -37.24 -9.11
C GLY A 360 -26.59 -35.74 -9.26
N CYS A 361 -27.63 -34.93 -9.54
CA CYS A 361 -27.50 -33.48 -9.60
C CYS A 361 -27.10 -32.85 -8.26
N PHE A 362 -27.60 -33.39 -7.14
CA PHE A 362 -27.22 -32.93 -5.80
C PHE A 362 -25.77 -33.28 -5.47
N LEU A 363 -25.34 -34.51 -5.76
CA LEU A 363 -23.94 -34.91 -5.59
C LEU A 363 -23.00 -34.08 -6.46
N PHE A 364 -23.40 -33.77 -7.69
CA PHE A 364 -22.67 -32.84 -8.56
C PHE A 364 -22.57 -31.45 -7.93
N PHE A 365 -23.67 -30.90 -7.40
CA PHE A 365 -23.66 -29.60 -6.71
C PHE A 365 -22.66 -29.59 -5.54
N ILE A 366 -22.65 -30.63 -4.70
CA ILE A 366 -21.72 -30.75 -3.57
C ILE A 366 -20.27 -30.81 -4.06
N ALA A 367 -19.97 -31.73 -5.01
CA ALA A 367 -18.64 -31.89 -5.55
C ALA A 367 -18.13 -30.60 -6.24
N PHE A 368 -18.96 -29.98 -7.07
CA PHE A 368 -18.63 -28.73 -7.75
C PHE A 368 -18.40 -27.58 -6.78
N SER A 369 -19.27 -27.40 -5.78
CA SER A 369 -19.15 -26.31 -4.81
C SER A 369 -17.93 -26.48 -3.91
N TYR A 370 -17.63 -27.71 -3.47
CA TYR A 370 -16.50 -28.00 -2.58
C TYR A 370 -15.15 -28.00 -3.30
N LEU A 371 -15.06 -28.67 -4.45
CA LEU A 371 -13.80 -28.84 -5.17
C LEU A 371 -13.42 -27.66 -6.06
N ALA A 372 -14.40 -26.94 -6.62
CA ALA A 372 -14.15 -25.81 -7.50
C ALA A 372 -14.46 -24.48 -6.82
N VAL A 373 -15.71 -24.24 -6.42
CA VAL A 373 -16.17 -22.88 -6.05
C VAL A 373 -15.50 -22.39 -4.76
N LEU A 374 -15.51 -23.18 -3.68
CA LEU A 374 -14.88 -22.81 -2.41
C LEU A 374 -13.36 -22.60 -2.56
N ASN A 375 -12.70 -23.38 -3.40
CA ASN A 375 -11.28 -23.20 -3.72
C ASN A 375 -11.03 -21.92 -4.52
N VAL A 376 -11.91 -21.55 -5.45
CA VAL A 376 -11.83 -20.26 -6.16
C VAL A 376 -12.01 -19.08 -5.20
N VAL A 377 -13.00 -19.14 -4.30
CA VAL A 377 -13.20 -18.09 -3.28
C VAL A 377 -11.96 -17.93 -2.41
N THR A 378 -11.39 -19.05 -1.96
CA THR A 378 -10.16 -19.05 -1.15
C THR A 378 -8.97 -18.47 -1.93
N ALA A 379 -8.80 -18.86 -3.20
CA ALA A 379 -7.72 -18.34 -4.05
C ALA A 379 -7.84 -16.84 -4.28
N VAL A 380 -9.04 -16.33 -4.58
CA VAL A 380 -9.30 -14.88 -4.76
C VAL A 380 -9.00 -14.12 -3.48
N PHE A 381 -9.40 -14.64 -2.32
CA PHE A 381 -9.10 -14.02 -1.03
C PHE A 381 -7.59 -13.93 -0.79
N CYS A 382 -6.87 -15.03 -0.98
CA CYS A 382 -5.41 -15.06 -0.82
C CYS A 382 -4.72 -14.08 -1.79
N GLN A 383 -5.15 -14.05 -3.05
CA GLN A 383 -4.60 -13.14 -4.04
C GLN A 383 -4.80 -11.68 -3.65
N SER A 384 -6.02 -11.30 -3.23
CA SER A 384 -6.30 -9.94 -2.77
C SER A 384 -5.55 -9.57 -1.50
N ALA A 385 -5.32 -10.52 -0.59
CA ALA A 385 -4.49 -10.29 0.59
C ALA A 385 -3.01 -10.05 0.21
N ILE A 386 -2.48 -10.82 -0.74
CA ILE A 386 -1.12 -10.63 -1.28
C ILE A 386 -0.99 -9.28 -1.98
N GLU A 387 -1.94 -8.93 -2.85
CA GLU A 387 -1.97 -7.64 -3.54
C GLU A 387 -2.09 -6.47 -2.57
N SER A 388 -2.87 -6.61 -1.50
CA SER A 388 -2.93 -5.60 -0.43
C SER A 388 -1.59 -5.44 0.29
N ALA A 389 -0.90 -6.54 0.59
CA ALA A 389 0.40 -6.50 1.25
C ALA A 389 1.51 -5.91 0.36
N GLN A 390 1.45 -6.15 -0.96
CA GLN A 390 2.40 -5.58 -1.93
C GLN A 390 2.08 -4.12 -2.26
N GLY A 391 0.80 -3.78 -2.36
CA GLY A 391 0.30 -2.43 -2.63
C GLY A 391 0.59 -1.43 -1.50
N ASP A 392 0.81 -1.90 -0.27
CA ASP A 392 1.21 -1.05 0.85
C ASP A 392 2.52 -0.29 0.58
N HIS A 393 3.48 -0.84 -0.18
CA HIS A 393 4.71 -0.11 -0.52
C HIS A 393 4.45 1.07 -1.49
N ALA A 394 3.68 0.84 -2.55
CA ALA A 394 3.31 1.90 -3.49
C ALA A 394 2.39 2.94 -2.85
N THR A 395 1.47 2.51 -1.98
CA THR A 395 0.56 3.39 -1.23
C THR A 395 1.30 4.16 -0.14
N VAL A 396 2.34 3.61 0.48
CA VAL A 396 3.24 4.36 1.37
C VAL A 396 3.98 5.44 0.59
N VAL A 397 4.49 5.15 -0.61
CA VAL A 397 5.10 6.16 -1.50
C VAL A 397 4.08 7.22 -1.94
N GLN A 398 2.84 6.83 -2.22
CA GLN A 398 1.78 7.78 -2.58
C GLN A 398 1.32 8.63 -1.38
N ASN A 399 1.23 8.04 -0.17
CA ASN A 399 0.97 8.76 1.07
C ASN A 399 2.14 9.69 1.46
N LEU A 400 3.38 9.32 1.13
CA LEU A 400 4.57 10.18 1.22
C LEU A 400 4.45 11.39 0.28
N LEU A 401 3.85 11.20 -0.90
CA LEU A 401 3.59 12.25 -1.89
C LEU A 401 2.37 13.13 -1.54
N ASP A 402 1.30 12.56 -1.00
CA ASP A 402 0.08 13.29 -0.61
C ASP A 402 0.31 14.12 0.67
N ASN A 403 1.22 13.67 1.55
CA ASN A 403 1.73 14.44 2.68
C ASN A 403 3.06 15.16 2.37
N LYS A 404 3.28 15.56 1.11
CA LYS A 404 4.49 16.27 0.65
C LYS A 404 4.95 17.36 1.62
N GLU A 405 4.05 18.21 2.11
CA GLU A 405 4.40 19.30 3.05
C GLU A 405 4.88 18.79 4.42
N GLN A 406 4.29 17.74 4.98
CA GLN A 406 4.69 17.20 6.28
C GLN A 406 5.99 16.39 6.20
N HIS A 407 6.21 15.70 5.09
CA HIS A 407 7.48 15.01 4.83
C HIS A 407 8.60 15.99 4.47
N LEU A 408 8.29 17.10 3.79
CA LEU A 408 9.22 18.20 3.58
C LEU A 408 9.72 18.77 4.90
N ASP A 409 8.84 19.01 5.87
CA ASP A 409 9.25 19.51 7.19
C ASP A 409 10.18 18.51 7.90
N LYS A 410 9.87 17.22 7.85
CA LYS A 410 10.73 16.21 8.49
C LYS A 410 12.05 16.00 7.73
N LEU A 411 12.05 15.97 6.40
CA LEU A 411 13.27 15.91 5.57
C LEU A 411 14.12 17.16 5.75
N ARG A 412 13.51 18.32 5.96
CA ARG A 412 14.20 19.55 6.33
C ARG A 412 14.84 19.44 7.72
N THR A 413 14.14 18.89 8.71
CA THR A 413 14.75 18.63 10.03
C THR A 413 15.91 17.65 9.94
N LEU A 414 15.82 16.65 9.06
CA LEU A 414 16.95 15.76 8.79
C LEU A 414 18.11 16.46 8.10
N PHE A 415 17.82 17.29 7.09
CA PHE A 415 18.85 18.06 6.41
C PHE A 415 19.57 18.99 7.39
N GLU A 416 18.86 19.56 8.36
CA GLU A 416 19.45 20.34 9.46
C GLU A 416 20.22 19.46 10.47
N GLN A 417 19.78 18.22 10.71
CA GLN A 417 20.49 17.26 11.57
C GLN A 417 21.75 16.70 10.90
N ILE A 418 21.74 16.53 9.58
CA ILE A 418 22.84 15.98 8.78
C ILE A 418 23.80 17.11 8.40
N GLY A 419 23.30 18.20 7.83
CA GLY A 419 24.10 19.36 7.46
C GLY A 419 24.80 20.02 8.64
N GLU A 420 25.91 20.70 8.37
CA GLU A 420 26.48 21.67 9.29
C GLU A 420 25.76 23.02 9.13
N GLN A 421 25.38 23.66 10.24
CA GLN A 421 24.69 24.98 10.22
C GLN A 421 25.50 26.06 9.48
N SER A 422 26.82 25.91 9.44
CA SER A 422 27.77 26.78 8.75
C SER A 422 27.84 26.52 7.24
N ALA A 423 27.37 25.37 6.74
CA ALA A 423 27.68 24.88 5.40
C ALA A 423 26.65 25.24 4.32
N GLY A 424 25.37 25.41 4.67
CA GLY A 424 24.27 25.62 3.71
C GLY A 424 23.98 24.43 2.78
N GLY A 425 24.70 23.32 2.97
CA GLY A 425 24.69 22.10 2.15
C GLY A 425 25.30 20.93 2.92
N ILE A 426 25.13 19.71 2.43
CA ILE A 426 25.71 18.49 3.00
C ILE A 426 26.98 18.15 2.21
N THR A 427 28.14 18.18 2.86
CA THR A 427 29.40 17.71 2.26
C THR A 427 29.56 16.20 2.47
N PHE A 428 30.36 15.55 1.62
CA PHE A 428 30.54 14.10 1.69
C PHE A 428 31.05 13.61 3.05
N ARG A 429 31.97 14.34 3.70
CA ARG A 429 32.48 13.98 5.03
C ARG A 429 31.40 14.03 6.10
N THR A 430 30.63 15.11 6.14
CA THR A 430 29.52 15.24 7.10
C THR A 430 28.47 14.15 6.86
N PHE A 431 28.24 13.81 5.59
CA PHE A 431 27.36 12.71 5.21
C PHE A 431 27.88 11.35 5.67
N GLU A 432 29.15 11.01 5.41
CA GLU A 432 29.79 9.75 5.80
C GLU A 432 29.81 9.56 7.33
N ASP A 433 30.04 10.63 8.08
CA ASP A 433 30.05 10.60 9.54
C ASP A 433 28.63 10.40 10.11
N LYS A 434 27.63 11.10 9.56
CA LYS A 434 26.27 11.09 10.11
C LYS A 434 25.37 9.98 9.59
N ILE A 435 25.64 9.41 8.42
CA ILE A 435 24.89 8.24 7.92
C ILE A 435 25.11 7.01 8.79
N ARG A 436 26.24 6.96 9.53
CA ARG A 436 26.52 5.94 10.54
C ARG A 436 25.74 6.15 11.84
N SER A 437 25.13 7.31 12.04
CA SER A 437 24.33 7.59 13.25
C SER A 437 23.00 6.82 13.21
N PRO A 438 22.56 6.23 14.33
CA PRO A 438 21.35 5.41 14.36
C PRO A 438 20.08 6.20 14.04
N ALA A 439 20.03 7.49 14.37
CA ALA A 439 18.88 8.36 14.09
C ALA A 439 18.69 8.59 12.57
N VAL A 440 19.79 8.85 11.85
CA VAL A 440 19.75 9.07 10.40
C VAL A 440 19.44 7.77 9.66
N ARG A 441 20.04 6.66 10.09
CA ARG A 441 19.79 5.33 9.51
C ARG A 441 18.34 4.87 9.67
N GLN A 442 17.77 4.99 10.86
CA GLN A 442 16.35 4.66 11.09
C GLN A 442 15.41 5.48 10.21
N TYR A 443 15.77 6.72 9.93
CA TYR A 443 14.96 7.57 9.08
C TYR A 443 15.07 7.17 7.59
N PHE A 444 16.27 6.88 7.08
CA PHE A 444 16.43 6.33 5.74
C PHE A 444 15.70 4.99 5.58
N GLU A 445 15.76 4.11 6.58
CA GLU A 445 14.96 2.87 6.62
C GLU A 445 13.45 3.14 6.59
N THR A 446 12.98 4.21 7.25
CA THR A 446 11.57 4.63 7.20
C THR A 446 11.16 5.12 5.81
N LEU A 447 12.10 5.67 5.03
CA LEU A 447 11.91 6.04 3.62
C LEU A 447 12.08 4.86 2.65
N GLY A 448 12.38 3.66 3.15
CA GLY A 448 12.67 2.48 2.32
C GLY A 448 14.04 2.53 1.62
N LEU A 449 14.96 3.38 2.10
CA LEU A 449 16.29 3.58 1.54
C LEU A 449 17.33 2.77 2.34
N ASP A 450 17.86 1.69 1.76
CA ASP A 450 18.99 0.95 2.34
C ASP A 450 20.31 1.42 1.71
N VAL A 451 21.00 2.33 2.41
CA VAL A 451 22.26 2.91 1.93
C VAL A 451 23.45 2.08 2.41
N TRP A 452 23.87 1.14 1.58
CA TRP A 452 25.04 0.27 1.83
C TRP A 452 26.37 0.91 1.42
N ASP A 453 26.36 1.83 0.44
CA ASP A 453 27.52 2.62 -0.01
C ASP A 453 27.21 4.12 0.05
N PRO A 454 27.71 4.83 1.08
CA PRO A 454 27.51 6.28 1.23
C PRO A 454 28.05 7.10 0.07
N TRP A 455 29.13 6.65 -0.59
CA TRP A 455 29.76 7.40 -1.69
C TRP A 455 28.94 7.29 -2.98
N ALA A 456 28.50 6.08 -3.32
CA ALA A 456 27.63 5.87 -4.46
C ALA A 456 26.31 6.64 -4.30
N PHE A 457 25.73 6.60 -3.10
CA PHE A 457 24.50 7.33 -2.82
C PHE A 457 24.69 8.85 -2.84
N PHE A 458 25.78 9.38 -2.28
CA PHE A 458 26.09 10.81 -2.35
C PHE A 458 26.21 11.31 -3.80
N LYS A 459 26.91 10.57 -4.68
CA LYS A 459 26.98 10.90 -6.11
C LYS A 459 25.64 10.86 -6.82
N LEU A 460 24.72 10.03 -6.35
CA LEU A 460 23.36 9.95 -6.89
C LEU A 460 22.48 11.12 -6.41
N LEU A 461 22.81 11.74 -5.28
CA LEU A 461 22.16 12.95 -4.78
C LEU A 461 22.72 14.22 -5.43
N ASP A 462 24.05 14.31 -5.57
CA ASP A 462 24.79 15.41 -6.18
C ASP A 462 24.61 15.42 -7.71
N ALA A 463 23.53 16.06 -8.18
CA ALA A 463 23.13 16.02 -9.58
C ALA A 463 23.94 16.99 -10.44
N ASP A 464 24.46 18.06 -9.84
CA ASP A 464 25.28 19.07 -10.52
C ASP A 464 26.80 18.81 -10.44
N ALA A 465 27.20 17.75 -9.70
CA ALA A 465 28.59 17.39 -9.43
C ALA A 465 29.38 18.51 -8.74
N GLY A 466 28.70 19.33 -7.94
CA GLY A 466 29.29 20.44 -7.19
C GLY A 466 30.08 19.98 -5.96
N GLY A 467 29.98 18.70 -5.57
CA GLY A 467 30.62 18.14 -4.38
C GLY A 467 29.94 18.52 -3.07
N VAL A 468 28.81 19.23 -3.13
CA VAL A 468 28.00 19.66 -1.99
C VAL A 468 26.53 19.47 -2.35
N VAL A 469 25.81 18.67 -1.57
CA VAL A 469 24.39 18.40 -1.82
C VAL A 469 23.53 19.48 -1.17
N GLU A 470 22.78 20.22 -1.97
CA GLU A 470 21.82 21.22 -1.49
C GLU A 470 20.52 20.57 -0.97
N LEU A 471 19.69 21.34 -0.25
CA LEU A 471 18.42 20.83 0.30
C LEU A 471 17.49 20.26 -0.79
N GLU A 472 17.43 20.93 -1.94
CA GLU A 472 16.58 20.53 -3.07
C GLU A 472 17.07 19.21 -3.68
N GLU A 473 18.39 19.06 -3.85
CA GLU A 473 19.01 17.85 -4.38
C GLU A 473 18.87 16.67 -3.41
N PHE A 474 19.08 16.92 -2.11
CA PHE A 474 18.85 15.94 -1.06
C PHE A 474 17.40 15.45 -1.07
N PHE A 475 16.44 16.38 -1.17
CA PHE A 475 15.02 16.09 -1.20
C PHE A 475 14.62 15.30 -2.45
N MET A 476 14.94 15.82 -3.62
CA MET A 476 14.62 15.19 -4.91
C MET A 476 15.29 13.84 -5.06
N GLY A 477 16.53 13.71 -4.58
CA GLY A 477 17.24 12.44 -4.56
C GLY A 477 16.60 11.43 -3.63
N CYS A 478 16.26 11.80 -2.38
CA CYS A 478 15.56 10.90 -1.46
C CYS A 478 14.21 10.43 -2.01
N LEU A 479 13.44 11.32 -2.66
CA LEU A 479 12.17 10.96 -3.30
C LEU A 479 12.35 10.07 -4.53
N ARG A 480 13.36 10.36 -5.36
CA ARG A 480 13.65 9.58 -6.56
C ARG A 480 14.05 8.14 -6.22
N PHE A 481 14.79 7.97 -5.13
CA PHE A 481 15.26 6.65 -4.72
C PHE A 481 14.33 5.96 -3.71
N SER A 482 13.33 6.65 -3.17
CA SER A 482 12.33 6.03 -2.30
C SER A 482 11.30 5.27 -3.16
N GLY A 483 11.52 3.97 -3.36
CA GLY A 483 10.59 3.09 -4.06
C GLY A 483 11.26 2.13 -5.04
N GLU A 484 10.44 1.37 -5.76
CA GLU A 484 10.91 0.49 -6.83
C GLU A 484 11.17 1.29 -8.12
N ALA A 485 12.19 0.89 -8.89
CA ALA A 485 12.49 1.53 -10.18
C ALA A 485 11.30 1.40 -11.13
N THR A 486 10.83 2.52 -11.68
CA THR A 486 9.67 2.52 -12.57
C THR A 486 10.00 1.85 -13.90
N ALA A 487 8.99 1.26 -14.55
CA ALA A 487 9.17 0.66 -15.88
C ALA A 487 9.72 1.66 -16.92
N MET A 488 9.43 2.95 -16.75
CA MET A 488 9.96 4.03 -17.59
C MET A 488 11.45 4.27 -17.36
N GLU A 489 11.90 4.34 -16.10
CA GLU A 489 13.32 4.51 -15.75
C GLU A 489 14.16 3.30 -16.20
N VAL A 490 13.64 2.09 -16.03
CA VAL A 490 14.30 0.87 -16.54
C VAL A 490 14.34 0.88 -18.08
N GLY A 491 13.27 1.33 -18.72
CA GLY A 491 13.21 1.52 -20.17
C GLY A 491 14.22 2.55 -20.68
N GLN A 492 14.37 3.67 -19.96
CA GLN A 492 15.35 4.71 -20.25
C GLN A 492 16.78 4.19 -20.09
N LEU A 493 17.09 3.50 -18.99
CA LEU A 493 18.39 2.86 -18.78
C LEU A 493 18.72 1.87 -19.90
N ALA A 494 17.76 1.06 -20.32
CA ALA A 494 17.95 0.13 -21.43
C ALA A 494 18.20 0.85 -22.77
N ALA A 495 17.54 1.99 -23.01
CA ALA A 495 17.77 2.83 -24.18
C ALA A 495 19.18 3.47 -24.15
N ASP A 496 19.58 4.02 -23.00
CA ASP A 496 20.88 4.64 -22.78
C ASP A 496 22.01 3.62 -22.91
N GLN A 497 21.83 2.41 -22.37
CA GLN A 497 22.77 1.30 -22.54
C GLN A 497 22.92 0.91 -24.02
N ARG A 498 21.81 0.77 -24.76
CA ARG A 498 21.87 0.50 -26.21
C ARG A 498 22.57 1.62 -26.97
N TRP A 499 22.32 2.88 -26.58
CA TRP A 499 23.00 4.03 -27.17
C TRP A 499 24.50 3.99 -26.89
N LEU A 500 24.90 3.70 -25.64
CA LEU A 500 26.29 3.61 -25.23
C LEU A 500 27.04 2.51 -25.99
N ILE A 501 26.45 1.31 -26.10
CA ILE A 501 27.01 0.19 -26.87
C ILE A 501 27.21 0.59 -28.34
N ARG A 502 26.22 1.25 -28.95
CA ARG A 502 26.35 1.74 -30.34
C ARG A 502 27.43 2.81 -30.46
N SER A 503 27.53 3.70 -29.48
CA SER A 503 28.53 4.78 -29.46
C SER A 503 29.94 4.20 -29.33
N GLN A 504 30.14 3.24 -28.43
CA GLN A 504 31.40 2.53 -28.27
C GLN A 504 31.79 1.78 -29.54
N GLY A 505 30.86 1.12 -30.22
CA GLY A 505 31.13 0.46 -31.50
C GLY A 505 31.54 1.43 -32.61
N ARG A 506 30.97 2.64 -32.65
CA ARG A 506 31.41 3.70 -33.58
C ARG A 506 32.80 4.22 -33.23
N PHE A 507 33.06 4.47 -31.95
CA PHE A 507 34.36 4.92 -31.47
C PHE A 507 35.45 3.90 -31.78
N GLN A 508 35.19 2.61 -31.52
CA GLN A 508 36.14 1.53 -31.84
C GLN A 508 36.48 1.48 -33.33
N LYS A 509 35.48 1.59 -34.21
CA LYS A 509 35.72 1.66 -35.67
C LYS A 509 36.55 2.88 -36.07
N LEU A 510 36.30 4.04 -35.44
CA LEU A 510 37.09 5.24 -35.69
C LEU A 510 38.54 5.05 -35.23
N MET A 511 38.74 4.48 -34.05
CA MET A 511 40.07 4.15 -33.54
C MET A 511 40.81 3.14 -34.41
N GLU A 512 40.14 2.08 -34.87
CA GLU A 512 40.72 1.09 -35.78
C GLU A 512 41.15 1.72 -37.12
N ASN A 513 40.33 2.62 -37.68
CA ASN A 513 40.66 3.34 -38.90
C ASN A 513 41.82 4.33 -38.73
N GLU A 514 41.88 5.06 -37.61
CA GLU A 514 43.00 5.98 -37.35
C GLU A 514 44.29 5.21 -37.06
N LEU A 515 44.22 4.10 -36.32
CA LEU A 515 45.36 3.21 -36.12
C LEU A 515 45.83 2.58 -37.44
N SER A 516 44.92 2.19 -38.34
CA SER A 516 45.29 1.63 -39.65
C SER A 516 45.99 2.67 -40.54
N LYS A 517 45.48 3.91 -40.59
CA LYS A 517 46.14 5.02 -41.31
C LYS A 517 47.50 5.34 -40.71
N MET A 518 47.62 5.36 -39.40
CA MET A 518 48.90 5.59 -38.72
C MET A 518 49.90 4.49 -39.08
N ARG A 519 49.47 3.22 -39.10
CA ARG A 519 50.29 2.08 -39.54
C ARG A 519 50.74 2.23 -41.00
N GLU A 520 49.86 2.63 -41.91
CA GLU A 520 50.19 2.87 -43.32
C GLU A 520 51.18 4.03 -43.50
N ASN A 521 51.01 5.11 -42.74
CA ASN A 521 51.94 6.24 -42.72
C ASN A 521 53.31 5.86 -42.16
N PHE A 522 53.37 5.03 -41.11
CA PHE A 522 54.63 4.49 -40.60
C PHE A 522 55.31 3.56 -41.62
N ALA A 523 54.55 2.71 -42.31
CA ALA A 523 55.09 1.84 -43.35
C ALA A 523 55.65 2.65 -44.54
N SER A 524 54.99 3.73 -44.95
CA SER A 524 55.49 4.59 -46.03
C SER A 524 56.74 5.39 -45.61
N LEU A 525 56.79 5.89 -44.38
CA LEU A 525 57.98 6.50 -43.79
C LEU A 525 59.16 5.51 -43.68
N ALA A 526 58.90 4.28 -43.24
CA ALA A 526 59.93 3.24 -43.17
C ALA A 526 60.48 2.91 -44.57
N ASN A 527 59.61 2.77 -45.58
CA ASN A 527 60.02 2.54 -46.97
C ASN A 527 60.82 3.73 -47.55
N ALA A 528 60.41 4.97 -47.26
CA ALA A 528 61.14 6.17 -47.66
C ALA A 528 62.52 6.23 -46.99
N PHE A 529 62.61 5.88 -45.70
CA PHE A 529 63.87 5.81 -44.97
C PHE A 529 64.81 4.74 -45.55
N CYS A 530 64.30 3.54 -45.87
CA CYS A 530 65.04 2.49 -46.57
C CYS A 530 65.60 2.94 -47.94
N SER A 531 64.84 3.78 -48.66
CA SER A 531 65.27 4.30 -49.96
C SER A 531 66.37 5.37 -49.84
N LEU A 532 66.39 6.13 -48.74
CA LEU A 532 67.38 7.17 -48.46
C LEU A 532 68.69 6.60 -47.88
N THR A 533 68.65 5.45 -47.20
CA THR A 533 69.83 4.81 -46.60
C THR A 533 70.56 3.84 -47.51
N GLY A 534 70.18 3.74 -48.80
CA GLY A 534 70.93 2.94 -49.78
C GLY A 534 70.84 1.43 -49.56
N GLY A 535 69.68 0.92 -49.16
CA GLY A 535 69.39 -0.52 -49.23
C GLY A 535 70.04 -1.39 -48.15
N VAL A 536 70.32 -0.86 -46.97
CA VAL A 536 70.59 -1.69 -45.78
C VAL A 536 69.40 -1.62 -44.84
N CYS A 537 68.37 -2.39 -45.15
CA CYS A 537 67.41 -2.83 -44.14
C CYS A 537 67.24 -4.34 -44.32
N SER A 538 68.11 -5.05 -43.61
CA SER A 538 68.01 -6.47 -43.36
C SER A 538 66.66 -6.77 -42.73
N ASN A 539 65.98 -7.77 -43.26
CA ASN A 539 64.83 -8.42 -42.66
C ASN A 539 65.13 -8.76 -41.20
N GLU A 540 64.52 -8.03 -40.27
CA GLU A 540 64.07 -8.54 -38.97
C GLU A 540 63.17 -7.50 -38.30
N LEU A 541 61.85 -7.71 -38.45
CA LEU A 541 60.82 -7.32 -37.49
C LEU A 541 59.55 -8.12 -37.77
#